data_AF-A0A963PWV9-F1
#
_entry.id   AF-A0A963PWV9-F1
#
_cell.length_a   1.000
_cell.length_b   1.000
_cell.length_c   1.000
_cell.angle_alpha   90.00
_cell.angle_beta   90.00
_cell.angle_gamma   90.00
#
_symmetry.space_group_name_H-M   'P 1'
#
loop_
_entity.id
_entity.type
_entity.pdbx_description
1 polymer ?
#
loop_
_entity_poly.entity_id
_entity_poly.type
_entity_poly.pdbx_seq_one_letter_code
_entity_poly.pdbx_strand_id
1 'polypeptide(L)'
;MRRRDFVFSAAALGSAPALWAASPIKPGPKAALIVVDVQNCFVDGGTLPVKGGADVVPVINKLAPAFQNIVVTQDWHTPGHASFASAHTGKKPFETTTMPYGTQVLWPDHCVQG
;
A
#
# COMPACT_ATOMS: atom_id res chain seq x y z
N MET A 1 5.07 8.78 -68.49
CA MET A 1 4.10 8.44 -67.42
C MET A 1 4.90 8.11 -66.17
N ARG A 2 4.74 8.90 -65.09
CA ARG A 2 5.60 8.91 -63.88
C ARG A 2 5.56 7.55 -63.13
N ARG A 3 6.73 6.94 -62.90
CA ARG A 3 6.91 5.90 -61.88
C ARG A 3 6.79 6.55 -60.50
N ARG A 4 5.98 5.96 -59.63
CA ARG A 4 5.80 6.39 -58.23
C ARG A 4 6.85 5.65 -57.41
N ASP A 5 7.80 6.38 -56.85
CA ASP A 5 8.74 5.86 -55.87
C ASP A 5 8.02 5.71 -54.53
N PHE A 6 7.90 4.48 -54.04
CA PHE A 6 7.48 4.20 -52.66
C PHE A 6 8.73 4.19 -51.78
N VAL A 7 8.88 5.23 -50.96
CA VAL A 7 9.85 5.25 -49.87
C VAL A 7 9.29 4.41 -48.73
N PHE A 8 9.90 3.26 -48.46
CA PHE A 8 9.68 2.52 -47.22
C PHE A 8 10.44 3.22 -46.09
N SER A 9 9.71 3.93 -45.21
CA SER A 9 10.28 4.38 -43.94
C SER A 9 10.50 3.17 -43.04
N ALA A 10 11.76 2.81 -42.79
CA ALA A 10 12.13 1.87 -41.75
C ALA A 10 11.85 2.52 -40.38
N ALA A 11 10.84 2.03 -39.66
CA ALA A 11 10.67 2.37 -38.26
C ALA A 11 11.79 1.69 -37.47
N ALA A 12 12.70 2.48 -36.91
CA ALA A 12 13.74 2.00 -36.01
C ALA A 12 13.07 1.39 -34.77
N LEU A 13 13.24 0.08 -34.59
CA LEU A 13 12.91 -0.64 -33.37
C LEU A 13 13.84 -0.13 -32.26
N GLY A 14 13.39 0.85 -31.49
CA GLY A 14 14.04 1.24 -30.26
C GLY A 14 14.00 0.07 -29.28
N SER A 15 15.17 -0.46 -28.94
CA SER A 15 15.34 -1.47 -27.90
C SER A 15 14.90 -0.86 -26.55
N ALA A 16 13.73 -1.27 -26.07
CA ALA A 16 13.33 -0.99 -24.70
C ALA A 16 14.39 -1.57 -23.74
N PRO A 17 14.80 -0.85 -22.69
CA PRO A 17 15.75 -1.39 -21.74
C PRO A 17 15.13 -2.64 -21.11
N ALA A 18 15.87 -3.75 -21.13
CA ALA A 18 15.46 -4.96 -20.46
C ALA A 18 15.22 -4.61 -18.99
N LEU A 19 13.97 -4.71 -18.55
CA LEU A 19 13.61 -4.67 -17.15
C LEU A 19 14.38 -5.82 -16.48
N TRP A 20 15.46 -5.50 -15.77
CA TRP A 20 16.15 -6.48 -14.96
C TRP A 20 15.17 -6.91 -13.87
N ALA A 21 14.58 -8.09 -14.05
CA ALA A 21 13.90 -8.77 -12.96
C ALA A 21 14.94 -8.95 -11.85
N ALA A 22 14.68 -8.35 -10.69
CA ALA A 22 15.50 -8.60 -9.51
C ALA A 22 15.62 -10.12 -9.33
N SER A 23 16.83 -10.60 -9.03
CA SER A 23 17.05 -12.03 -8.81
C SER A 23 16.09 -12.52 -7.71
N PRO A 24 15.54 -13.74 -7.83
CA PRO A 24 14.63 -14.27 -6.84
C PRO A 24 15.27 -14.21 -5.44
N ILE A 25 14.70 -13.40 -4.56
CA ILE A 25 15.15 -13.34 -3.17
C ILE A 25 14.69 -14.64 -2.51
N LYS A 26 15.63 -15.38 -1.93
CA LYS A 26 15.35 -16.52 -1.05
C LYS A 26 15.61 -16.07 0.39
N PRO A 27 14.57 -15.72 1.18
CA PRO A 27 14.75 -15.29 2.55
C PRO A 27 15.45 -16.38 3.37
N GLY A 28 16.52 -16.03 4.06
CA GLY A 28 17.21 -16.94 4.98
C GLY A 28 16.49 -17.02 6.33
N PRO A 29 16.94 -17.91 7.25
CA PRO A 29 16.32 -18.09 8.57
C PRO A 29 16.25 -16.84 9.46
N LYS A 30 17.08 -15.83 9.16
CA LYS A 30 17.12 -14.54 9.89
C LYS A 30 16.27 -13.44 9.27
N ALA A 31 15.58 -13.72 8.16
CA ALA A 31 14.64 -12.79 7.56
C ALA A 31 13.24 -12.99 8.13
N ALA A 32 12.46 -11.91 8.19
CA ALA A 32 11.06 -11.93 8.59
C ALA A 32 10.20 -11.19 7.56
N LEU A 33 8.99 -11.69 7.34
CA LEU A 33 7.93 -10.97 6.65
C LEU A 33 7.06 -10.29 7.71
N ILE A 34 6.93 -8.97 7.63
CA ILE A 34 6.02 -8.21 8.48
C ILE A 34 4.84 -7.77 7.62
N VAL A 35 3.66 -8.31 7.91
CA VAL A 35 2.40 -7.96 7.24
C VAL A 35 1.75 -6.87 8.07
N VAL A 36 1.80 -5.64 7.56
CA VAL A 36 1.35 -4.46 8.30
C VAL A 36 -0.09 -4.13 7.97
N ASP A 37 -0.94 -4.20 8.99
CA ASP A 37 -2.28 -3.61 9.04
C ASP A 37 -3.18 -3.94 7.83
N VAL A 38 -3.12 -5.19 7.37
CA VAL A 38 -4.02 -5.72 6.33
C VAL A 38 -5.35 -6.07 6.98
N GLN A 39 -6.10 -5.03 7.36
CA GLN A 39 -7.35 -5.11 8.12
C GLN A 39 -8.54 -4.59 7.32
N ASN A 40 -9.74 -5.04 7.68
CA ASN A 40 -10.99 -4.64 7.03
C ASN A 40 -11.22 -3.12 7.02
N CYS A 41 -10.74 -2.40 8.04
CA CYS A 41 -10.84 -0.94 8.11
C CYS A 41 -10.09 -0.23 6.97
N PHE A 42 -9.04 -0.84 6.41
CA PHE A 42 -8.17 -0.25 5.40
C PHE A 42 -8.42 -0.73 3.97
N VAL A 43 -9.33 -1.68 3.75
CA VAL A 43 -9.70 -2.14 2.41
C VAL A 43 -10.98 -1.47 1.92
N ASP A 44 -11.30 -1.63 0.63
CA ASP A 44 -12.52 -1.08 0.04
C ASP A 44 -13.78 -1.51 0.84
N GLY A 45 -14.61 -0.55 1.22
CA GLY A 45 -15.77 -0.76 2.10
C GLY A 45 -15.49 -0.63 3.61
N GLY A 46 -14.22 -0.48 4.02
CA GLY A 46 -13.81 -0.19 5.39
C GLY A 46 -14.10 1.24 5.84
N THR A 47 -13.73 1.56 7.09
CA THR A 47 -13.94 2.90 7.69
C THR A 47 -12.85 3.91 7.31
N LEU A 48 -11.68 3.44 6.89
CA LEU A 48 -10.58 4.25 6.33
C LEU A 48 -9.99 3.55 5.10
N PRO A 49 -10.78 3.38 4.02
CA PRO A 49 -10.42 2.52 2.91
C PRO A 49 -9.24 3.09 2.11
N VAL A 50 -8.26 2.25 1.85
CA VAL A 50 -7.24 2.46 0.82
C VAL A 50 -7.73 1.79 -0.46
N LYS A 51 -7.76 2.55 -1.56
CA LYS A 51 -8.23 2.06 -2.86
C LYS A 51 -7.43 0.83 -3.29
N GLY A 52 -8.11 -0.29 -3.53
CA GLY A 52 -7.47 -1.56 -3.90
C GLY A 52 -6.70 -2.20 -2.73
N GLY A 53 -6.98 -1.83 -1.49
CA GLY A 53 -6.25 -2.30 -0.31
C GLY A 53 -6.24 -3.82 -0.17
N ALA A 54 -7.26 -4.51 -0.68
CA ALA A 54 -7.34 -5.97 -0.66
C ALA A 54 -6.43 -6.66 -1.70
N ASP A 55 -5.94 -5.93 -2.73
CA ASP A 55 -5.14 -6.49 -3.82
C ASP A 55 -3.77 -7.00 -3.35
N VAL A 56 -3.33 -6.56 -2.16
CA VAL A 56 -2.08 -7.03 -1.53
C VAL A 56 -2.22 -8.45 -0.94
N VAL A 57 -3.43 -8.89 -0.61
CA VAL A 57 -3.67 -10.18 0.08
C VAL A 57 -3.16 -11.37 -0.75
N PRO A 58 -3.47 -11.51 -2.05
CA PRO A 58 -2.93 -12.60 -2.87
C PRO A 58 -1.41 -12.56 -2.98
N VAL A 59 -0.81 -11.36 -2.99
CA VAL A 59 0.65 -11.19 -3.05
C VAL A 59 1.31 -11.67 -1.76
N ILE A 60 0.76 -11.28 -0.61
CA ILE A 60 1.23 -11.73 0.71
C ILE A 60 1.11 -13.25 0.81
N ASN A 61 -0.04 -13.83 0.43
CA ASN A 61 -0.26 -15.27 0.47
C ASN A 61 0.73 -16.04 -0.42
N LYS A 62 1.16 -15.45 -1.54
CA LYS A 62 2.20 -16.03 -2.40
C LYS A 62 3.61 -15.91 -1.80
N LEU A 63 3.90 -14.82 -1.08
CA LEU A 63 5.21 -14.58 -0.47
C LEU A 63 5.41 -15.34 0.85
N ALA A 64 4.36 -15.46 1.67
CA ALA A 64 4.43 -16.01 3.02
C ALA A 64 5.13 -17.38 3.12
N PRO A 65 4.91 -18.36 2.22
CA PRO A 65 5.61 -19.65 2.28
C PRO A 65 7.13 -19.58 2.12
N ALA A 66 7.68 -18.48 1.60
CA ALA A 66 9.12 -18.29 1.45
C ALA A 66 9.80 -17.83 2.75
N PHE A 67 9.05 -17.45 3.78
CA PHE A 67 9.57 -16.94 5.05
C PHE A 67 9.34 -17.94 6.18
N GLN A 68 10.35 -18.11 7.04
CA GLN A 68 10.23 -18.89 8.27
C GLN A 68 9.60 -18.09 9.41
N ASN A 69 9.78 -16.76 9.39
CA ASN A 69 9.30 -15.86 10.42
C ASN A 69 8.29 -14.89 9.79
N ILE A 70 7.05 -14.92 10.29
CA ILE A 70 5.98 -14.03 9.84
C ILE A 70 5.42 -13.32 11.07
N VAL A 71 5.37 -12.00 11.01
CA VAL A 71 4.73 -11.14 12.01
C VAL A 71 3.59 -10.43 11.32
N VAL A 72 2.43 -10.38 11.95
CA VAL A 72 1.29 -9.59 11.48
C VAL A 72 1.02 -8.52 12.52
N THR A 73 0.90 -7.27 12.08
CA THR A 73 0.49 -6.17 12.96
C THR A 73 -0.99 -5.91 12.81
N GLN A 74 -1.53 -5.29 13.84
CA GLN A 74 -2.92 -4.86 13.87
C GLN A 74 -2.97 -3.48 14.49
N ASP A 75 -3.45 -2.52 13.73
CA ASP A 75 -3.85 -1.24 14.29
C ASP A 75 -5.07 -1.47 15.19
N TRP A 76 -4.99 -0.98 16.43
CA TRP A 76 -5.86 -1.45 17.52
C TRP A 76 -6.23 -0.33 18.49
N HIS A 77 -7.08 0.57 18.02
CA HIS A 77 -7.42 1.80 18.69
C HIS A 77 -8.53 1.66 19.74
N THR A 78 -8.36 2.24 20.92
CA THR A 78 -9.47 2.39 21.87
C THR A 78 -10.59 3.26 21.27
N PRO A 79 -11.87 3.07 21.67
CA PRO A 79 -12.92 4.02 21.33
C PRO A 79 -12.52 5.46 21.72
N GLY A 80 -12.73 6.44 20.83
CA GLY A 80 -12.35 7.83 21.06
C GLY A 80 -10.82 8.07 21.10
N HIS A 81 -10.03 7.23 20.41
CA HIS A 81 -8.58 7.39 20.35
C HIS A 81 -8.16 8.79 19.88
N ALA A 82 -7.04 9.30 20.41
CA ALA A 82 -6.59 10.67 20.17
C ALA A 82 -6.27 10.98 18.69
N SER A 83 -6.05 9.95 17.85
CA SER A 83 -5.86 10.11 16.41
C SER A 83 -7.17 10.31 15.63
N PHE A 84 -8.33 10.12 16.25
CA PHE A 84 -9.62 10.24 15.59
C PHE A 84 -10.11 11.68 15.58
N ALA A 85 -10.61 12.16 14.44
CA ALA A 85 -11.22 13.47 14.33
C ALA A 85 -12.44 13.64 15.25
N SER A 86 -13.19 12.56 15.51
CA SER A 86 -14.34 12.56 16.43
C SER A 86 -13.97 12.92 17.88
N ALA A 87 -12.72 12.70 18.29
CA ALA A 87 -12.21 13.05 19.61
C ALA A 87 -11.86 14.54 19.75
N HIS A 88 -11.94 15.33 18.68
CA HIS A 88 -11.56 16.76 18.66
C HIS A 88 -12.71 17.63 18.15
N THR A 89 -13.28 18.44 19.03
CA THR A 89 -14.42 19.32 18.69
C THR A 89 -14.09 20.26 17.51
N GLY A 90 -14.95 20.24 16.49
CA GLY A 90 -14.83 21.12 15.32
C GLY A 90 -13.81 20.68 14.28
N LYS A 91 -13.13 19.55 14.47
CA LYS A 91 -12.19 18.97 13.50
C LYS A 91 -12.87 17.99 12.57
N LYS A 92 -12.28 17.82 11.38
CA LYS A 92 -12.70 16.83 10.38
C LYS A 92 -11.57 15.83 10.11
N PRO A 93 -11.90 14.61 9.63
CA PRO A 93 -10.88 13.70 9.12
C PRO A 93 -9.95 14.36 8.11
N PHE A 94 -8.69 13.95 8.13
CA PHE A 94 -7.56 14.43 7.34
C PHE A 94 -7.06 15.85 7.67
N GLU A 95 -7.67 16.53 8.64
CA GLU A 95 -7.07 17.73 9.22
C GLU A 95 -5.91 17.39 10.15
N THR A 96 -5.14 18.40 10.56
CA THR A 96 -4.10 18.26 11.57
C THR A 96 -4.45 18.96 12.88
N THR A 97 -3.85 18.49 13.96
CA THR A 97 -3.85 19.13 15.28
C THR A 97 -2.46 19.06 15.92
N THR A 98 -2.25 19.87 16.94
CA THR A 98 -1.00 19.83 17.74
C THR A 98 -1.21 18.96 18.96
N MET A 99 -0.31 18.00 19.17
CA MET A 99 -0.25 17.10 20.32
C MET A 99 1.06 17.34 21.09
N PRO A 100 1.21 16.83 22.33
CA PRO A 100 2.46 16.96 23.07
C PRO A 100 3.71 16.41 22.35
N TYR A 101 3.51 15.44 21.44
CA TYR A 101 4.58 14.85 20.62
C TYR A 101 4.77 15.51 19.24
N GLY A 102 4.00 16.56 18.91
CA GLY A 102 4.07 17.26 17.62
C GLY A 102 2.76 17.27 16.84
N THR A 103 2.87 17.48 15.51
CA THR A 103 1.71 17.52 14.61
C THR A 103 1.13 16.13 14.38
N GLN A 104 -0.18 15.98 14.57
CA GLN A 104 -0.93 14.74 14.33
C GLN A 104 -1.95 14.95 13.22
N VAL A 105 -1.98 14.04 12.24
CA VAL A 105 -3.11 13.93 11.29
C VAL A 105 -4.27 13.24 11.99
N LEU A 106 -5.46 13.83 11.91
CA LEU A 106 -6.68 13.24 12.43
C LEU A 106 -7.34 12.37 11.37
N TRP A 107 -7.85 11.21 11.77
CA TRP A 107 -8.44 10.22 10.87
C TRP A 107 -9.92 10.02 11.19
N PRO A 108 -10.73 9.41 10.30
CA PRO A 108 -12.00 8.82 10.71
C PRO A 108 -11.77 7.79 11.82
N ASP A 109 -12.78 7.46 12.62
CA ASP A 109 -12.70 6.33 13.53
C ASP A 109 -12.44 5.04 12.72
N HIS A 110 -11.37 4.33 13.07
CA HIS A 110 -10.96 3.11 12.35
C HIS A 110 -10.30 2.12 13.30
N CYS A 111 -10.36 0.85 12.91
CA CYS A 111 -9.71 -0.26 13.59
C CYS A 111 -9.88 -0.23 15.12
N VAL A 112 -11.10 0.10 15.57
CA VAL A 112 -11.45 0.16 17.00
C VAL A 112 -11.46 -1.26 17.57
N GLN A 113 -10.93 -1.43 18.78
CA GLN A 113 -10.81 -2.75 19.43
C GLN A 113 -12.17 -3.45 19.54
N GLY A 114 -12.21 -4.72 19.12
CA GLY A 114 -13.40 -5.57 19.03
C GLY A 114 -13.46 -6.29 17.68
#